data_AF-A0A1Q8T0P4-F1
#
_entry.id   AF-A0A1Q8T0P4-F1
#
_cell.length_a   1.000
_cell.length_b   1.000
_cell.length_c   1.000
_cell.angle_alpha   90.00
_cell.angle_beta   90.00
_cell.angle_gamma   90.00
#
_symmetry.space_group_name_H-M   'P 1'
#
loop_
_entity.id
_entity.type
_entity.pdbx_description
1 polymer ?
#
loop_
_entity_poly.entity_id
_entity_poly.type
_entity_poly.pdbx_seq_one_letter_code
_entity_poly.pdbx_strand_id
1 'polypeptide(L)'
;MQDNIINAHRLIGETIHEPETERRGRIVGVDQSRAVPVIFVIWQEQSGIQRFELTRDELRQLAEACGRARSTGHGTKAERKSNDTGASLEDATFVSPELNQRRVGSR
;
A
#
# COMPACT_ATOMS: atom_id res chain seq x y z
N MET A 1 -17.20 15.17 17.49
CA MET A 1 -15.86 15.55 17.95
C MET A 1 -14.83 14.57 17.36
N GLN A 2 -14.73 14.51 16.02
CA GLN A 2 -13.82 13.59 15.31
C GLN A 2 -12.87 14.34 14.37
N ASP A 3 -12.90 15.67 14.39
CA ASP A 3 -12.26 16.54 13.39
C ASP A 3 -10.80 16.89 13.73
N ASN A 4 -10.19 16.25 14.73
CA ASN A 4 -8.84 16.57 15.21
C ASN A 4 -7.77 15.55 14.83
N ILE A 5 -8.17 14.38 14.31
CA ILE A 5 -7.24 13.34 13.90
C ILE A 5 -6.84 13.62 12.46
N ILE A 6 -5.68 14.26 12.28
CA ILE A 6 -5.06 14.34 10.96
C ILE A 6 -4.70 12.90 10.59
N ASN A 7 -5.21 12.44 9.46
CA ASN A 7 -4.97 11.10 8.93
C ASN A 7 -3.50 10.95 8.45
N ALA A 8 -2.49 11.37 9.21
CA ALA A 8 -1.12 11.48 8.73
C ALA A 8 -0.48 10.12 8.40
N HIS A 9 -1.04 9.01 8.88
CA HIS A 9 -0.67 7.67 8.42
C HIS A 9 -0.81 7.52 6.89
N ARG A 10 -1.72 8.30 6.27
CA ARG A 10 -1.93 8.37 4.83
C ARG A 10 -0.74 8.95 4.06
N LEU A 11 0.20 9.60 4.73
CA LEU A 11 1.41 10.12 4.12
C LEU A 11 2.48 9.04 3.95
N ILE A 12 2.42 7.96 4.73
CA ILE A 12 3.43 6.91 4.69
C ILE A 12 3.42 6.21 3.32
N GLY A 13 4.58 6.15 2.69
CA GLY A 13 4.78 5.59 1.35
C GLY A 13 4.53 6.57 0.20
N GLU A 14 4.02 7.77 0.47
CA GLU A 14 3.85 8.81 -0.53
C GLU A 14 5.22 9.32 -0.99
N THR A 15 5.28 9.69 -2.27
CA THR A 15 6.49 10.25 -2.88
C THR A 15 6.37 11.77 -2.90
N ILE A 16 7.39 12.45 -2.38
CA ILE A 16 7.51 13.89 -2.43
C ILE A 16 8.61 14.29 -3.40
N HIS A 17 8.46 15.49 -3.94
CA HIS A 17 9.41 16.09 -4.85
C HIS A 17 9.94 17.39 -4.22
N GLU A 18 11.26 17.52 -4.12
CA GLU A 18 11.91 18.74 -3.67
C GLU A 18 12.00 19.70 -4.87
N PRO A 19 11.31 20.86 -4.83
CA PRO A 19 11.23 21.75 -5.99
C PRO A 19 12.58 22.38 -6.35
N GLU A 20 13.46 22.56 -5.37
CA GLU A 20 14.75 23.24 -5.58
C GLU A 20 15.82 22.35 -6.21
N THR A 21 15.70 21.02 -6.06
CA THR A 21 16.78 20.07 -6.41
C THR A 21 16.32 18.97 -7.36
N GLU A 22 15.04 18.94 -7.75
CA GLU A 22 14.38 17.86 -8.49
C GLU A 22 14.48 16.46 -7.82
N ARG A 23 14.81 16.43 -6.53
CA ARG A 23 15.02 15.18 -5.82
C ARG A 23 13.69 14.54 -5.43
N ARG A 24 13.65 13.21 -5.49
CA ARG A 24 12.49 12.42 -5.09
C ARG A 24 12.74 11.74 -3.76
N GLY A 25 11.80 11.92 -2.83
CA GLY A 25 11.83 11.36 -1.49
C GLY A 25 10.59 10.54 -1.20
N ARG A 26 10.71 9.57 -0.30
CA ARG A 26 9.57 8.79 0.19
C ARG A 26 9.37 9.07 1.67
N ILE A 27 8.14 9.40 2.04
CA ILE A 27 7.77 9.54 3.45
C ILE A 27 7.70 8.15 4.08
N VAL A 28 8.46 7.94 5.15
CA VAL A 28 8.56 6.65 5.86
C VAL A 28 7.99 6.70 7.27
N GLY A 29 7.73 7.89 7.81
CA GLY A 29 7.22 8.06 9.17
C GLY A 29 6.54 9.41 9.35
N VAL A 30 5.68 9.49 10.36
CA VAL A 30 5.14 10.75 10.89
C VAL A 30 5.07 10.66 12.42
N ASP A 31 5.55 11.68 13.11
CA ASP A 31 5.40 11.87 14.55
C ASP A 31 4.50 13.08 14.83
N GLN A 32 3.30 12.81 15.36
CA GLN A 32 2.31 13.84 15.76
C GLN A 32 2.20 13.99 17.28
N SER A 33 3.01 13.26 18.06
CA SER A 33 2.94 13.28 19.52
C SER A 33 3.50 14.57 20.14
N ARG A 34 4.22 15.35 19.33
CA ARG A 34 4.91 16.58 19.70
C ARG A 34 4.04 17.81 19.41
N ALA A 35 4.43 18.93 20.03
CA ALA A 35 3.81 20.23 19.76
C ALA A 35 3.92 20.64 18.27
N VAL A 36 5.05 20.31 17.66
CA VAL A 36 5.31 20.50 16.22
C VAL A 36 5.42 19.12 15.58
N PRO A 37 4.51 18.75 14.66
CA PRO A 37 4.59 17.46 14.00
C PRO A 37 5.83 17.36 13.09
N VAL A 38 6.31 16.13 12.93
CA VAL A 38 7.50 15.82 12.14
C VAL A 38 7.18 14.73 11.12
N ILE A 39 7.66 14.90 9.88
CA ILE A 39 7.69 13.83 8.88
C ILE A 39 9.12 13.32 8.69
N PHE A 40 9.23 12.04 8.33
CA PHE A 40 10.49 11.37 8.06
C PHE A 40 10.54 10.99 6.59
N VAL A 41 11.59 11.40 5.89
CA VAL A 41 11.75 11.21 4.45
C VAL A 41 13.07 10.52 4.16
N ILE A 42 13.05 9.54 3.27
CA ILE A 42 14.26 8.98 2.66
C ILE A 42 14.34 9.45 1.22
N TRP A 43 15.44 10.09 0.85
CA TRP A 43 15.68 10.56 -0.52
C TRP A 43 16.35 9.47 -1.35
N GLN A 44 16.00 9.36 -2.63
CA GLN A 44 16.58 8.33 -3.51
C GLN A 44 18.10 8.47 -3.67
N GLU A 45 18.62 9.70 -3.66
CA GLU A 45 20.04 9.98 -3.91
C GLU A 45 20.89 10.13 -2.64
N GLN A 46 20.28 10.04 -1.46
CA GLN A 46 21.01 10.18 -0.19
C GLN A 46 20.68 9.04 0.76
N SER A 47 21.72 8.49 1.38
CA SER A 47 21.55 7.53 2.46
C SER A 47 21.17 8.26 3.73
N GLY A 48 20.03 7.88 4.33
CA GLY A 48 19.60 8.39 5.63
C GLY A 48 18.15 8.86 5.66
N ILE A 49 17.65 9.03 6.88
CA ILE A 49 16.31 9.58 7.12
C ILE A 49 16.47 11.06 7.44
N GLN A 50 15.87 11.92 6.63
CA GLN A 50 15.75 13.34 6.92
C GLN A 50 14.44 13.63 7.65
N ARG A 51 14.48 14.59 8.57
CA ARG A 51 13.35 15.01 9.40
C ARG A 51 12.92 16.40 8.97
N PHE A 52 11.63 16.59 8.77
CA PHE A 52 11.03 17.88 8.45
C PHE A 52 9.96 18.21 9.48
N GLU A 53 10.12 19.36 10.12
CA GLU A 53 9.10 19.94 10.99
C GLU A 53 8.03 20.59 10.13
N LEU A 54 6.77 20.40 10.51
CA LEU A 54 5.62 21.00 9.86
C LEU A 54 4.75 21.65 10.92
N THR A 55 4.06 22.71 10.55
CA THR A 55 2.90 23.17 11.31
C THR A 55 1.77 22.15 11.19
N ARG A 56 0.82 22.23 12.12
CA ARG A 56 -0.35 21.35 12.11
C ARG A 56 -1.21 21.54 10.86
N ASP A 57 -1.31 22.78 10.37
CA ASP A 57 -2.06 23.09 9.14
C ASP A 57 -1.35 22.57 7.89
N GLU A 58 -0.03 22.65 7.81
CA GLU A 58 0.75 22.05 6.70
C GLU A 58 0.59 20.53 6.67
N LEU A 59 0.67 19.88 7.83
CA LEU A 59 0.43 18.44 7.92
C LEU A 59 -0.98 18.06 7.45
N ARG A 60 -2.00 18.85 7.82
CA ARG A 60 -3.39 18.64 7.38
C ARG A 60 -3.49 18.75 5.85
N GLN A 61 -2.96 19.83 5.29
CA GLN A 61 -2.99 20.08 3.84
C GLN A 61 -2.28 18.96 3.06
N LEU A 62 -1.12 18.51 3.55
CA LEU A 62 -0.37 17.43 2.93
C LEU A 62 -1.17 16.10 2.94
N ALA A 63 -1.79 15.77 4.07
CA ALA A 63 -2.60 14.55 4.20
C ALA A 63 -3.86 14.58 3.32
N GLU A 64 -4.48 15.75 3.15
CA GLU A 64 -5.63 15.95 2.26
C GLU A 64 -5.24 15.82 0.78
N ALA A 65 -4.10 16.40 0.38
CA ALA A 65 -3.59 16.31 -0.99
C ALA A 65 -3.31 14.86 -1.40
N CYS A 66 -2.64 14.08 -0.55
CA CYS A 66 -2.42 12.64 -0.77
C CYS A 66 -3.72 11.82 -0.70
N GLY A 67 -4.73 12.29 0.05
CA GLY A 67 -6.07 11.70 0.05
C GLY A 67 -6.76 11.83 -1.31
N ARG A 68 -6.72 13.02 -1.91
CA ARG A 68 -7.34 13.30 -3.22
C ARG A 68 -6.66 12.53 -4.36
N ALA A 69 -5.33 12.45 -4.36
CA ALA A 69 -4.56 11.75 -5.39
C ALA A 69 -4.87 10.24 -5.48
N ARG A 70 -5.21 9.60 -4.35
CA ARG A 70 -5.61 8.18 -4.33
C ARG A 70 -7.03 7.94 -4.81
N SER A 71 -7.93 8.90 -4.65
CA SER A 71 -9.32 8.79 -5.14
C SER A 71 -9.40 8.87 -6.67
N THR A 72 -8.43 9.50 -7.34
CA THR A 72 -8.34 9.59 -8.79
C THR A 72 -7.43 8.52 -9.43
N GLY A 73 -6.84 7.63 -8.63
CA GLY A 73 -5.74 6.74 -9.05
C GLY A 73 -5.99 5.23 -8.94
N HIS A 74 -7.24 4.75 -8.90
CA HIS A 74 -7.56 3.31 -8.95
C HIS A 74 -7.46 2.76 -10.38
N GLY A 75 -6.24 2.75 -10.94
CA GLY A 75 -6.08 2.39 -12.34
C GLY A 75 -4.66 2.10 -12.78
N THR A 76 -3.83 1.40 -11.99
CA THR A 76 -2.70 0.68 -12.58
C THR A 76 -2.40 -0.62 -11.82
N LYS A 77 -2.38 -1.70 -12.60
CA LYS A 77 -1.87 -3.06 -12.32
C LYS A 77 -2.80 -4.08 -11.64
N ALA A 78 -3.65 -4.69 -12.47
CA ALA A 78 -3.85 -6.14 -12.46
C ALA A 78 -4.06 -6.66 -13.89
N GLU A 79 -3.16 -6.32 -14.81
CA GLU A 79 -3.08 -7.02 -16.10
C GLU A 79 -2.34 -8.35 -15.87
N ARG A 80 -3.04 -9.33 -15.29
CA ARG A 80 -2.68 -10.74 -15.48
C ARG A 80 -3.24 -11.13 -16.83
N LYS A 81 -2.37 -11.10 -17.83
CA LYS A 81 -2.56 -11.70 -19.15
C LYS A 81 -2.73 -13.22 -18.99
N SER A 82 -3.96 -13.66 -18.69
CA SER A 82 -4.37 -15.04 -18.90
C SER A 82 -4.76 -15.21 -20.36
N ASN A 83 -3.75 -15.47 -21.19
CA ASN A 83 -3.97 -16.13 -22.46
C ASN A 83 -3.95 -17.63 -22.17
N ASP A 84 -5.12 -18.25 -22.06
CA ASP A 84 -5.26 -19.63 -22.52
C ASP A 84 -6.66 -19.80 -23.12
N THR A 85 -6.63 -19.91 -24.45
CA THR A 85 -7.78 -20.03 -25.31
C THR A 85 -8.13 -21.51 -25.40
N GLY A 86 -9.26 -21.88 -24.80
CA GLY A 86 -10.24 -22.82 -25.35
C GLY A 86 -9.80 -24.25 -25.70
N ALA A 87 -10.32 -25.20 -24.95
CA ALA A 87 -10.86 -26.43 -25.54
C ALA A 87 -12.14 -26.84 -24.81
N SER A 88 -13.19 -26.97 -25.60
CA SER A 88 -14.58 -27.26 -25.25
C SER A 88 -14.85 -28.78 -25.30
N LEU A 89 -15.86 -29.21 -24.54
CA LEU A 89 -16.59 -30.49 -24.65
C LEU A 89 -15.76 -31.72 -24.19
N GLU A 90 -16.25 -32.74 -23.47
CA GLU A 90 -17.49 -33.53 -23.53
C GLU A 90 -17.69 -34.21 -22.14
N ASP A 91 -18.86 -34.10 -21.51
CA ASP A 91 -19.84 -35.19 -21.39
C ASP A 91 -19.28 -36.62 -21.46
N ALA A 92 -19.22 -37.31 -20.30
CA ALA A 92 -19.46 -38.75 -20.17
C ALA A 92 -19.20 -39.27 -18.75
N THR A 93 -20.28 -39.75 -18.12
CA THR A 93 -20.36 -41.08 -17.49
C THR A 93 -19.73 -41.31 -16.10
N PHE A 94 -20.64 -41.42 -15.12
CA PHE A 94 -20.63 -42.35 -13.98
C PHE A 94 -19.50 -43.38 -13.94
N VAL A 95 -18.78 -43.48 -12.80
CA VAL A 95 -18.84 -44.63 -11.87
C VAL A 95 -17.98 -44.37 -10.62
N SER A 96 -18.59 -44.49 -9.44
CA SER A 96 -17.87 -44.82 -8.20
C SER A 96 -17.30 -46.23 -8.30
N PRO A 97 -16.14 -46.51 -7.68
CA PRO A 97 -16.19 -47.42 -6.54
C PRO A 97 -15.21 -47.09 -5.40
N GLU A 98 -15.75 -47.28 -4.20
CA GLU A 98 -15.20 -47.90 -2.99
C GLU A 98 -13.68 -48.22 -2.83
N LEU A 99 -13.31 -48.10 -1.55
CA LEU A 99 -12.23 -48.79 -0.80
C LEU A 99 -10.78 -48.31 -0.98
N ASN A 100 -10.28 -47.57 0.02
CA ASN A 100 -9.16 -48.09 0.81
C ASN A 100 -8.89 -47.38 2.15
N GLN A 101 -9.26 -48.09 3.20
CA GLN A 101 -8.43 -48.46 4.37
C GLN A 101 -7.75 -47.37 5.22
N ARG A 102 -8.34 -47.23 6.41
CA ARG A 102 -7.76 -46.71 7.65
C ARG A 102 -6.51 -47.51 8.04
N ARG A 103 -5.41 -46.83 8.37
CA ARG A 103 -4.41 -47.29 9.35
C ARG A 103 -3.76 -46.09 10.04
N VAL A 104 -4.28 -45.73 11.21
CA VAL A 104 -3.60 -44.84 12.16
C VAL A 104 -2.62 -45.69 12.97
N GLY A 105 -1.33 -45.58 12.65
CA GLY A 105 -0.25 -45.97 13.54
C GLY A 105 0.11 -44.78 14.41
N SER A 106 -0.09 -44.87 15.71
CA SER A 106 0.51 -43.98 16.69
C SER A 106 1.03 -44.82 17.85
N ARG A 107 2.23 -44.44 18.25
CA ARG A 107 3.22 -45.13 19.08
C ARG A 107 2.74 -45.57 20.45
#